data_AF-Q7TNA3-F1
#
_entry.id   AF-Q7TNA3-F1
#
_cell.length_a   1.000
_cell.length_b   1.000
_cell.length_c   1.000
_cell.angle_alpha   90.00
_cell.angle_beta   90.00
_cell.angle_gamma   90.00
#
_symmetry.space_group_name_H-M   'P 1'
#
loop_
_entity.id
_entity.type
_entity.pdbx_description
1 polymer ?
#
loop_
_entity_poly.entity_id
_entity_poly.type
_entity_poly.pdbx_seq_one_letter_code
_entity_poly.pdbx_strand_id
1 'polypeptide(L)'
;MKGCLNMRTQKCYAVRSNISEFLDIARRTYTEIVDDIAGMIAQLAEKYSLPLRTSFSSSRGFFIQMTTDCAALSSDQLPSEFIKVNLQWQGNG
;
A
#
# COMPACT_ATOMS: atom_id res chain seq x y z
N MET A 1 -8.23 -1.44 9.90
CA MET A 1 -7.81 -1.19 8.49
C MET A 1 -8.40 -2.26 7.57
N LYS A 2 -9.73 -2.27 7.30
CA LYS A 2 -10.38 -3.38 6.58
C LYS A 2 -11.58 -2.98 5.69
N GLY A 3 -11.86 -1.69 5.50
CA GLY A 3 -13.11 -1.22 4.88
C GLY A 3 -13.04 -0.99 3.37
N CYS A 4 -12.24 -0.01 2.92
CA CYS A 4 -12.41 0.51 1.57
C CYS A 4 -11.84 -0.39 0.45
N LEU A 5 -10.62 -0.94 0.62
CA LEU A 5 -10.05 -1.84 -0.39
C LEU A 5 -10.90 -3.10 -0.52
N ASN A 6 -11.36 -3.65 0.61
CA ASN A 6 -12.25 -4.80 0.65
C ASN A 6 -13.58 -4.52 -0.05
N MET A 7 -14.18 -3.34 0.13
CA MET A 7 -15.40 -2.95 -0.58
C MET A 7 -15.19 -2.82 -2.09
N ARG A 8 -14.03 -2.34 -2.54
CA ARG A 8 -13.69 -2.29 -3.97
C ARG A 8 -13.51 -3.70 -4.53
N THR A 9 -12.80 -4.58 -3.80
CA THR A 9 -12.68 -6.00 -4.11
C THR A 9 -14.05 -6.65 -4.22
N GLN A 10 -14.93 -6.51 -3.21
CA GLN A 10 -16.26 -7.10 -3.24
C GLN A 10 -17.09 -6.67 -4.46
N LYS A 11 -17.02 -5.39 -4.86
CA LYS A 11 -17.68 -4.91 -6.09
C LYS A 11 -17.05 -5.53 -7.34
N CYS A 12 -15.73 -5.60 -7.43
CA CYS A 12 -15.03 -6.20 -8.57
C CYS A 12 -15.32 -7.70 -8.74
N TYR A 13 -15.58 -8.43 -7.65
CA TYR A 13 -15.82 -9.88 -7.66
C TYR A 13 -17.31 -10.27 -7.50
N ALA A 14 -18.23 -9.32 -7.63
CA ALA A 14 -19.68 -9.59 -7.55
C ALA A 14 -20.18 -10.49 -8.70
N VAL A 15 -19.56 -10.40 -9.87
CA VAL A 15 -19.80 -11.29 -11.01
C VAL A 15 -18.87 -12.49 -10.90
N ARG A 16 -19.36 -13.72 -11.14
CA ARG A 16 -18.51 -14.93 -11.13
C ARG A 16 -17.41 -14.84 -12.19
N SER A 17 -16.30 -15.56 -11.99
CA SER A 17 -15.27 -15.73 -13.01
C SER A 17 -15.82 -16.50 -14.21
N ASN A 18 -15.20 -16.34 -15.38
CA ASN A 18 -15.54 -16.99 -16.65
C ASN A 18 -16.90 -16.58 -17.24
N ILE A 19 -17.52 -15.52 -16.73
CA ILE A 19 -18.74 -14.92 -17.32
C ILE A 19 -18.37 -13.85 -18.34
N SER A 20 -17.24 -13.17 -18.15
CA SER A 20 -16.77 -12.11 -19.04
C SER A 20 -15.24 -12.11 -19.07
N GLU A 21 -14.66 -12.56 -20.17
CA GLU A 21 -13.20 -12.61 -20.36
C GLU A 21 -12.54 -11.25 -20.12
N PHE A 22 -13.16 -10.16 -20.60
CA PHE A 22 -12.66 -8.81 -20.37
C PHE A 22 -12.58 -8.43 -18.88
N LEU A 23 -13.59 -8.83 -18.09
CA LEU A 23 -13.63 -8.56 -16.66
C LEU A 23 -12.57 -9.38 -15.91
N ASP A 24 -12.35 -10.62 -16.35
CA ASP A 24 -11.32 -11.48 -15.77
C ASP A 24 -9.91 -10.99 -16.10
N ILE A 25 -9.68 -10.50 -17.31
CA ILE A 25 -8.43 -9.80 -17.68
C ILE A 25 -8.24 -8.57 -16.80
N ALA A 26 -9.26 -7.72 -16.66
CA ALA A 26 -9.18 -6.51 -15.83
C ALA A 26 -8.89 -6.82 -14.36
N ARG A 27 -9.49 -7.88 -13.79
CA ARG A 27 -9.19 -8.35 -12.42
C ARG A 27 -7.77 -8.83 -12.27
N ARG A 28 -7.28 -9.61 -13.24
CA ARG A 28 -5.91 -10.11 -13.24
C ARG A 28 -4.91 -8.96 -13.27
N THR A 29 -5.09 -8.01 -14.19
CA THR A 29 -4.23 -6.82 -14.29
C THR A 29 -4.26 -6.01 -12.98
N TYR A 30 -5.42 -5.88 -12.33
CA TYR A 30 -5.50 -5.22 -11.03
C TYR A 30 -4.65 -5.93 -9.97
N THR A 31 -4.78 -7.25 -9.83
CA THR A 31 -3.98 -8.02 -8.87
C THR A 31 -2.49 -7.91 -9.16
N GLU A 32 -2.08 -8.07 -10.42
CA GLU A 32 -0.68 -7.92 -10.85
C GLU A 32 -0.12 -6.55 -10.46
N ILE A 33 -0.86 -5.45 -10.70
CA ILE A 33 -0.43 -4.11 -10.29
C ILE A 33 -0.30 -3.97 -8.76
N VAL A 34 -1.23 -4.53 -7.99
CA VAL A 34 -1.15 -4.47 -6.52
C VAL A 34 0.07 -5.24 -6.00
N ASP A 35 0.33 -6.41 -6.59
CA ASP A 35 1.48 -7.24 -6.24
C ASP A 35 2.79 -6.56 -6.63
N ASP A 36 2.86 -5.94 -7.81
CA ASP A 36 4.02 -5.15 -8.26
C ASP A 36 4.31 -3.98 -7.31
N ILE A 37 3.27 -3.25 -6.88
CA ILE A 37 3.40 -2.17 -5.89
C ILE A 37 3.96 -2.71 -4.57
N ALA A 38 3.44 -3.85 -4.09
CA ALA A 38 3.91 -4.46 -2.85
C ALA A 38 5.37 -4.95 -2.97
N GLY A 39 5.73 -5.53 -4.12
CA GLY A 39 7.09 -5.97 -4.43
C GLY A 39 8.08 -4.81 -4.46
N MET A 40 7.74 -3.70 -5.12
CA MET A 40 8.60 -2.50 -5.14
C MET A 40 8.84 -1.94 -3.73
N ILE A 41 7.81 -1.91 -2.88
CA ILE A 41 7.94 -1.43 -1.51
C ILE A 41 8.80 -2.38 -0.67
N ALA A 42 8.70 -3.69 -0.87
CA ALA A 42 9.56 -4.68 -0.21
C ALA A 42 11.04 -4.52 -0.60
N GLN A 43 11.32 -4.26 -1.88
CA GLN A 43 12.69 -3.98 -2.35
C GLN A 43 13.26 -2.70 -1.69
N LEU A 44 12.44 -1.66 -1.54
CA LEU A 44 12.85 -0.44 -0.84
C LEU A 44 13.08 -0.70 0.66
N ALA A 45 12.23 -1.52 1.29
CA ALA A 45 12.37 -1.91 2.69
C ALA A 45 13.71 -2.60 2.96
N GLU A 46 14.10 -3.52 2.07
CA GLU A 46 15.39 -4.21 2.12
C GLU A 46 16.55 -3.25 1.84
N LYS A 47 16.47 -2.49 0.74
CA LYS A 47 17.51 -1.54 0.31
C LYS A 47 17.91 -0.56 1.41
N TYR A 48 16.94 -0.04 2.16
CA TYR A 48 17.20 0.94 3.21
C TYR A 48 17.14 0.36 4.63
N SER A 49 16.88 -0.95 4.78
CA SER A 49 16.67 -1.60 6.08
C SER A 49 15.61 -0.90 6.94
N LEU A 50 14.52 -0.45 6.29
CA LEU A 50 13.42 0.27 6.93
C LEU A 50 12.16 -0.61 7.04
N PRO A 51 11.36 -0.50 8.11
CA PRO A 51 10.14 -1.28 8.30
C PRO A 51 8.97 -0.71 7.47
N LEU A 52 9.10 -0.75 6.15
CA LEU A 52 8.11 -0.22 5.21
C LEU A 52 7.00 -1.24 4.94
N ARG A 53 5.76 -0.74 4.79
CA ARG A 53 4.57 -1.54 4.47
C ARG A 53 3.70 -0.84 3.45
N THR A 54 3.15 -1.61 2.51
CA THR A 54 2.14 -1.13 1.59
C THR A 54 0.85 -0.83 2.32
N SER A 55 0.30 0.36 2.10
CA SER A 55 -0.97 0.80 2.70
C SER A 55 -1.86 1.48 1.66
N PHE A 56 -3.16 1.49 1.92
CA PHE A 56 -4.13 2.09 1.03
C PHE A 56 -5.22 2.84 1.80
N SER A 57 -5.62 4.00 1.29
CA SER A 57 -6.79 4.74 1.75
C SER A 57 -7.55 5.33 0.57
N SER A 58 -8.86 5.49 0.70
CA SER A 58 -9.70 6.05 -0.37
C SER A 58 -9.30 7.47 -0.78
N SER A 59 -8.81 8.25 0.19
CA SER A 59 -8.43 9.65 -0.01
C SER A 59 -7.03 9.82 -0.60
N ARG A 60 -6.09 8.89 -0.37
CA ARG A 60 -4.69 9.01 -0.82
C ARG A 60 -4.24 7.96 -1.83
N GLY A 61 -5.07 6.95 -2.11
CA GLY A 61 -4.65 5.78 -2.89
C GLY A 61 -3.64 4.94 -2.11
N PHE A 62 -2.69 4.32 -2.84
CA PHE A 62 -1.57 3.58 -2.26
C PHE A 62 -0.51 4.52 -1.70
N PHE A 63 0.01 4.17 -0.53
CA PHE A 63 1.10 4.90 0.12
C PHE A 63 1.94 3.93 0.95
N ILE A 64 3.17 4.36 1.27
CA ILE A 64 4.07 3.61 2.14
C ILE A 64 3.80 4.03 3.58
N GLN A 65 3.52 3.05 4.43
CA GLN A 65 3.43 3.23 5.87
C GLN A 65 4.71 2.70 6.51
N MET A 66 5.28 3.46 7.44
CA MET A 66 6.42 3.05 8.24
C MET A 66 6.05 3.26 9.70
N THR A 67 6.32 2.26 10.54
CA THR A 67 6.16 2.37 11.99
C THR A 67 7.55 2.36 12.60
N THR A 68 7.88 3.40 13.36
CA THR A 68 9.19 3.56 14.01
C THR A 68 8.97 4.13 15.40
N ASP A 69 9.91 3.85 16.31
CA ASP A 69 9.91 4.47 17.62
C ASP A 69 10.27 5.96 17.46
N CYS A 70 9.44 6.82 18.04
CA CYS A 70 9.44 8.27 17.85
C CYS A 70 10.77 9.01 18.07
N ALA A 71 11.75 8.36 18.71
CA ALA A 71 13.06 8.94 18.97
C ALA A 71 14.09 8.70 17.84
N ALA A 72 13.82 7.81 16.89
CA ALA A 72 14.86 7.25 16.03
C ALA A 72 15.02 7.91 14.64
N LEU A 73 14.00 8.58 14.08
CA LEU A 73 14.05 9.05 12.69
C LEU A 73 13.59 10.51 12.56
N SER A 74 14.53 11.41 12.23
CA SER A 74 14.21 12.73 11.69
C SER A 74 13.87 12.61 10.19
N SER A 75 13.01 13.49 9.67
CA SER A 75 12.62 13.49 8.25
C SER A 75 13.83 13.62 7.30
N ASP A 76 14.93 14.18 7.79
CA ASP A 76 16.17 14.39 7.04
C ASP A 76 16.99 13.10 6.85
N GLN A 77 16.65 12.02 7.54
CA GLN A 77 17.29 10.70 7.40
C GLN A 77 16.56 9.78 6.42
N LEU A 78 15.39 10.18 5.92
CA LEU A 78 14.65 9.40 4.94
C LEU A 78 15.25 9.63 3.53
N PRO A 79 15.44 8.59 2.72
CA PRO A 79 15.92 8.75 1.36
C PRO A 79 15.07 9.71 0.52
N SER A 80 15.70 10.49 -0.35
CA SER A 80 15.01 11.51 -1.16
C SER A 80 13.99 10.94 -2.16
N GLU A 81 14.03 9.63 -2.43
CA GLU A 81 13.01 8.94 -3.23
C GLU A 81 11.63 8.95 -2.56
N PHE A 82 11.55 9.14 -1.23
CA PHE A 82 10.29 9.24 -0.51
C PHE A 82 9.75 10.68 -0.54
N ILE A 83 8.58 10.85 -1.14
CA ILE A 83 7.91 12.15 -1.27
C ILE A 83 6.67 12.24 -0.38
N LYS A 84 6.28 13.47 0.00
CA LYS A 84 5.06 13.76 0.77
C LYS A 84 4.98 12.98 2.11
N VAL A 85 6.09 12.96 2.84
CA VAL A 85 6.19 12.33 4.16
C VAL A 85 5.27 13.03 5.15
N ASN A 86 4.41 12.28 5.82
CA ASN A 86 3.51 12.79 6.87
C ASN A 86 3.74 11.99 8.14
N LEU A 87 4.22 12.65 9.20
CA LEU A 87 4.40 12.02 10.51
C LEU A 87 3.08 12.04 11.27
N GLN A 88 2.67 10.87 11.78
CA GLN A 88 1.50 10.75 12.64
C GLN A 88 1.93 10.10 13.95
N TRP A 89 1.72 10.81 15.05
CA TRP A 89 1.97 10.30 16.38
C TRP A 89 0.85 9.35 16.79
N GLN A 90 1.19 8.10 17.07
CA GLN A 90 0.26 7.11 17.59
C GLN A 90 0.53 6.92 19.08
N GLY A 91 0.09 7.90 19.87
CA GLY A 91 0.23 7.86 21.33
C GLY A 91 -0.61 6.74 21.92
N ASN A 92 0.02 5.85 22.67
CA ASN A 92 -0.67 4.87 23.51
C ASN A 92 -1.10 5.63 24.77
N GLY A 93 -2.42 5.87 24.92
CA GLY A 93 -3.01 6.36 26.16
C GLY A 93 -3.18 5.24 27.16
#